data_AF-A0A5Q0CFF4-F1
#
_entry.id   AF-A0A5Q0CFF4-F1
#
_cell.length_a   1.000
_cell.length_b   1.000
_cell.length_c   1.000
_cell.angle_alpha   90.00
_cell.angle_beta   90.00
_cell.angle_gamma   90.00
#
_symmetry.space_group_name_H-M   'P 1'
#
loop_
_entity.id
_entity.type
_entity.pdbx_description
1 polymer ?
#
loop_
_entity_poly.entity_id
_entity_poly.type
_entity_poly.pdbx_seq_one_letter_code
_entity_poly.pdbx_strand_id
1 'polypeptide(L)'
;MPIMPGRKVSCLPDAVLAEKLGLSMREFQRYRAQGLVSVSIEDNQGSSRVTCGLGNRVWEGTVERGVLIAEEVRYLRGVKAQSGSQGSGDNIRHSKKGNNRT
;
A
#
# COMPACT_ATOMS: atom_id res chain seq x y z
N MET A 1 7.56 -10.12 37.95
CA MET A 1 7.44 -9.63 36.56
C MET A 1 6.80 -10.76 35.75
N PRO A 2 5.59 -10.61 35.19
CA PRO A 2 5.00 -11.67 34.38
C PRO A 2 5.58 -11.61 32.96
N ILE A 3 6.00 -12.78 32.50
CA ILE A 3 6.50 -13.03 31.15
C ILE A 3 5.30 -12.88 30.22
N MET A 4 5.30 -11.87 29.35
CA MET A 4 4.23 -11.70 28.36
C MET A 4 4.33 -12.85 27.35
N PRO A 5 3.27 -13.65 27.14
CA PRO A 5 3.26 -14.61 26.05
C PRO A 5 3.38 -13.79 24.77
N GLY A 6 4.43 -14.07 23.98
CA GLY A 6 4.60 -13.46 22.66
C GLY A 6 3.28 -13.60 21.91
N ARG A 7 2.58 -12.48 21.74
CA ARG A 7 1.36 -12.43 20.94
C ARG A 7 1.75 -13.03 19.60
N LYS A 8 1.19 -14.20 19.29
CA LYS A 8 1.18 -14.68 17.92
C LYS A 8 0.42 -13.61 17.17
N VAL A 9 1.16 -12.72 16.52
CA VAL A 9 0.62 -11.82 15.50
C VAL A 9 -0.06 -12.79 14.55
N SER A 10 -1.39 -12.77 14.54
CA SER A 10 -2.20 -13.59 13.65
C SER A 10 -2.04 -12.99 12.26
N CYS A 11 -0.85 -13.16 11.69
CA CYS A 11 -0.56 -12.89 10.30
C CYS A 11 -1.49 -13.80 9.51
N LEU A 12 -2.47 -13.20 8.84
CA LEU A 12 -3.28 -13.93 7.88
C LEU A 12 -2.33 -14.64 6.91
N PRO A 13 -2.58 -15.91 6.59
CA PRO A 13 -1.73 -16.63 5.65
C PRO A 13 -1.75 -15.91 4.30
N ASP A 14 -0.63 -15.95 3.60
CA ASP A 14 -0.45 -15.35 2.29
C ASP A 14 -1.50 -15.82 1.26
N ALA A 15 -2.02 -17.04 1.41
CA ALA A 15 -3.18 -17.53 0.64
C ALA A 15 -4.43 -16.66 0.82
N VAL A 16 -4.74 -16.28 2.06
CA VAL A 16 -5.91 -15.46 2.38
C VAL A 16 -5.69 -14.03 1.90
N LEU A 17 -4.49 -13.47 2.07
CA LEU A 17 -4.17 -12.14 1.55
C LEU A 17 -4.25 -12.10 0.01
N ALA A 18 -3.77 -13.15 -0.67
CA ALA A 18 -3.87 -13.27 -2.12
C ALA A 18 -5.34 -13.30 -2.58
N GLU A 19 -6.18 -14.11 -1.95
CA GLU A 19 -7.61 -14.18 -2.25
C GLU A 19 -8.30 -12.83 -2.04
N LYS A 20 -8.00 -12.14 -0.94
CA LYS A 20 -8.57 -10.82 -0.63
C LYS A 20 -8.14 -9.72 -1.61
N LEU A 21 -6.95 -9.84 -2.20
CA LEU A 21 -6.48 -8.96 -3.27
C LEU A 21 -7.01 -9.34 -4.66
N GLY A 22 -7.63 -10.52 -4.79
CA GLY A 22 -8.06 -11.09 -6.06
C GLY A 22 -6.90 -11.62 -6.90
N LEU A 23 -5.84 -12.09 -6.25
CA LEU A 23 -4.63 -12.64 -6.86
C LEU A 23 -4.55 -14.15 -6.63
N SER A 24 -3.88 -14.86 -7.55
CA SER A 24 -3.41 -16.21 -7.24
C SER A 24 -2.23 -16.15 -6.26
N MET A 25 -2.06 -17.21 -5.46
CA MET A 25 -0.90 -17.39 -4.56
C MET A 25 0.43 -17.17 -5.30
N ARG A 26 0.51 -17.63 -6.55
CA ARG A 26 1.70 -17.56 -7.39
C ARG A 26 2.00 -16.13 -7.83
N GLU A 27 0.98 -15.35 -8.16
CA GLU A 27 1.11 -13.92 -8.45
C GLU A 27 1.47 -13.12 -7.21
N PHE A 28 0.82 -13.42 -6.07
CA PHE A 28 1.12 -12.79 -4.79
C PHE A 28 2.59 -12.96 -4.40
N GLN A 29 3.13 -14.18 -4.49
CA GLN A 29 4.54 -14.45 -4.22
C GLN A 29 5.47 -13.70 -5.19
N ARG A 30 5.14 -13.68 -6.48
CA ARG A 30 5.94 -12.95 -7.49
C ARG A 30 5.93 -11.44 -7.23
N TYR A 31 4.77 -10.86 -6.97
CA TYR A 31 4.64 -9.43 -6.71
C TYR A 31 5.28 -9.02 -5.39
N ARG A 32 5.21 -9.88 -4.37
CA ARG A 32 5.94 -9.68 -3.11
C ARG A 32 7.45 -9.70 -3.32
N ALA A 33 7.96 -10.65 -4.10
CA ALA A 33 9.39 -10.71 -4.45
C ALA A 33 9.86 -9.49 -5.26
N GLN A 34 8.95 -8.85 -6.00
CA GLN A 34 9.21 -7.63 -6.78
C GLN A 34 8.97 -6.34 -5.98
N GLY A 35 8.51 -6.42 -4.72
CA GLY A 35 8.18 -5.24 -3.91
C GLY A 35 6.90 -4.50 -4.36
N LEU A 36 6.06 -5.12 -5.19
CA LEU A 36 4.77 -4.57 -5.65
C LEU A 36 3.65 -4.77 -4.61
N VAL A 37 3.79 -5.80 -3.78
CA VAL A 37 2.90 -6.05 -2.64
C VAL A 37 3.57 -5.56 -1.37
N SER A 38 2.92 -4.64 -0.67
CA SER A 38 3.30 -4.20 0.66
C SER A 38 2.36 -4.83 1.69
N VAL A 39 2.90 -5.42 2.74
CA VAL A 39 2.12 -5.95 3.87
C VAL A 39 2.66 -5.30 5.13
N SER A 40 1.79 -4.60 5.85
CA SER A 40 2.07 -4.01 7.14
C SER A 40 1.10 -4.58 8.17
N ILE A 41 1.61 -4.85 9.37
CA ILE A 41 0.79 -5.36 10.47
C ILE A 41 1.04 -4.45 11.67
N GLU A 42 -0.04 -3.86 12.17
CA GLU A 42 -0.02 -2.98 13.32
C GLU A 42 -0.81 -3.63 14.45
N ASP A 43 -0.12 -4.06 15.50
CA ASP A 43 -0.74 -4.59 16.70
C ASP A 43 -1.24 -3.44 17.58
N ASN A 44 -2.55 -3.31 17.70
CA ASN A 44 -3.21 -2.42 18.64
C ASN A 44 -3.68 -3.23 19.87
N GLN A 45 -3.94 -2.58 21.00
CA GLN A 45 -4.22 -3.23 22.29
C GLN A 45 -5.49 -4.11 22.26
N GLY A 46 -5.36 -5.36 21.78
CA GLY A 46 -6.44 -6.33 21.64
C GLY A 46 -6.77 -6.74 20.21
N SER A 47 -6.35 -5.94 19.21
CA SER A 47 -6.64 -6.19 17.78
C SER A 47 -5.42 -5.92 16.91
N SER A 48 -5.21 -6.75 15.89
CA SER A 48 -4.15 -6.60 14.89
C SER A 48 -4.75 -6.06 13.60
N ARG A 49 -4.29 -4.89 13.16
CA ARG A 49 -4.64 -4.32 11.87
C ARG A 49 -3.65 -4.82 10.82
N VAL A 50 -4.16 -5.43 9.77
CA VAL A 50 -3.38 -5.94 8.64
C VAL A 50 -3.70 -5.08 7.43
N THR A 51 -2.69 -4.41 6.90
CA THR A 51 -2.78 -3.54 5.73
C THR A 51 -1.98 -4.19 4.60
N CYS A 52 -2.65 -4.50 3.49
CA CYS A 52 -2.04 -5.11 2.31
C CYS A 52 -2.27 -4.22 1.08
N GLY A 53 -1.19 -3.65 0.54
CA GLY A 53 -1.22 -2.81 -0.64
C GLY A 53 -0.71 -3.54 -1.88
N LEU A 54 -1.43 -3.39 -2.99
CA LEU A 54 -1.02 -3.81 -4.32
C LEU A 54 -1.28 -2.66 -5.31
N GLY A 55 -0.23 -1.97 -5.75
CA GLY A 55 -0.37 -0.83 -6.66
C GLY A 55 -1.26 0.27 -6.08
N ASN A 56 -2.46 0.43 -6.64
CA ASN A 56 -3.46 1.40 -6.17
C ASN A 56 -4.57 0.77 -5.30
N ARG A 57 -4.58 -0.54 -5.09
CA ARG A 57 -5.49 -1.23 -4.18
C ARG A 57 -4.84 -1.38 -2.82
N VAL A 58 -5.58 -1.09 -1.77
CA VAL A 58 -5.20 -1.31 -0.39
C VAL A 58 -6.33 -2.08 0.27
N TRP A 59 -6.03 -3.28 0.73
CA TRP A 59 -6.92 -4.08 1.56
C TRP A 59 -6.52 -3.86 3.02
N GLU A 60 -7.47 -3.57 3.89
CA GLU A 60 -7.27 -3.41 5.32
C GLU A 60 -8.19 -4.37 6.07
N GLY A 61 -7.64 -5.14 7.00
CA GLY A 61 -8.39 -6.06 7.84
C GLY A 61 -8.06 -5.85 9.31
N THR A 62 -9.07 -5.81 10.18
CA THR A 62 -8.88 -5.80 11.63
C THR A 62 -9.18 -7.18 12.17
N VAL A 63 -8.19 -7.81 12.81
CA VAL A 63 -8.29 -9.13 13.42
C VAL A 63 -8.29 -8.97 14.93
N GLU A 64 -9.36 -9.39 15.60
CA GLU A 64 -9.47 -9.39 17.05
C GLU A 64 -9.57 -10.84 17.53
N ARG A 65 -8.68 -11.28 18.44
CA ARG A 65 -8.65 -12.66 18.97
C ARG A 65 -8.64 -13.75 17.88
N GLY A 66 -8.03 -13.47 16.72
CA GLY A 66 -7.97 -14.38 15.58
C GLY A 66 -9.22 -14.37 14.69
N VAL A 67 -10.19 -13.50 14.95
CA VAL A 67 -11.40 -13.31 14.14
C VAL A 67 -11.28 -12.02 13.35
N LEU A 68 -11.51 -12.08 12.03
CA LEU A 68 -11.60 -10.88 11.19
C LEU A 68 -12.92 -10.16 11.53
N ILE A 69 -12.82 -9.05 12.25
CA ILE A 69 -13.98 -8.26 12.69
C ILE A 69 -14.34 -7.14 11.72
N ALA A 70 -13.39 -6.72 10.89
CA ALA A 70 -13.61 -5.73 9.85
C ALA A 70 -12.69 -5.99 8.66
N GLU A 71 -13.21 -5.79 7.45
CA GLU A 71 -12.42 -5.73 6.22
C GLU A 71 -12.88 -4.55 5.38
N GLU A 72 -11.92 -3.84 4.79
CA GLU A 72 -12.17 -2.70 3.92
C GLU A 72 -11.20 -2.70 2.74
N VAL A 73 -11.72 -2.47 1.54
CA VAL A 73 -10.91 -2.32 0.33
C VAL A 73 -10.94 -0.87 -0.09
N ARG A 74 -9.79 -0.21 0.03
CA ARG A 74 -9.57 1.15 -0.42
C ARG A 74 -8.86 1.15 -1.75
N TYR A 75 -9.27 2.06 -2.61
CA TYR A 75 -8.57 2.35 -3.86
C TYR A 75 -7.95 3.73 -3.71
N LEU A 76 -6.63 3.79 -3.76
CA LEU A 76 -5.89 5.05 -3.83
C LEU A 76 -6.23 5.72 -5.16
N ARG A 77 -7.24 6.59 -5.16
CA ARG A 77 -7.56 7.47 -6.27
C ARG A 77 -6.89 8.81 -6.02
N GLY A 78 -5.89 9.13 -6.85
CA GLY A 78 -5.35 10.47 -6.96
C GLY A 78 -4.20 10.80 -6.01
N VAL A 79 -3.07 10.11 -6.14
CA VAL A 79 -1.74 10.74 -6.29
C VAL A 79 -0.97 9.80 -7.21
N LYS A 80 -0.34 10.32 -8.26
CA LYS A 80 0.59 9.55 -9.10
C LYS A 80 1.43 8.64 -8.21
N ALA A 81 1.47 7.35 -8.55
CA ALA A 81 2.56 6.50 -8.10
C ALA A 81 3.86 7.28 -8.34
N GLN A 82 4.56 7.67 -7.29
CA GLN A 82 5.94 8.12 -7.41
C GLN A 82 6.80 6.87 -7.67
N SER A 83 6.50 6.16 -8.76
CA SER A 83 7.51 5.38 -9.45
C SER A 83 8.48 6.41 -10.03
N GLY A 84 9.71 6.39 -9.53
CA GLY A 84 10.77 7.34 -9.86
C GLY A 84 10.80 7.69 -11.35
N SER A 85 10.60 8.97 -11.63
CA SER A 85 10.98 9.65 -12.86
C SER A 85 10.94 11.12 -12.53
N GLN A 86 12.09 11.62 -12.08
CA GLN A 86 12.39 13.04 -11.98
C GLN A 86 12.47 13.59 -13.41
N GLY A 87 11.29 13.73 -14.03
CA GLY A 87 11.13 14.18 -15.41
C GLY A 87 11.13 15.69 -15.46
N SER A 88 12.22 16.22 -16.02
CA SER A 88 12.30 17.37 -16.92
C SER A 88 11.18 18.41 -16.80
N GLY A 89 11.48 19.50 -16.09
CA GLY A 89 10.73 20.74 -16.17
C GLY A 89 11.34 21.66 -17.23
N ASP A 90 11.27 21.28 -18.51
CA ASP A 90 11.57 22.18 -19.62
C ASP A 90 10.43 23.19 -19.77
N ASN A 91 10.61 24.40 -19.21
CA ASN A 91 9.66 25.49 -19.41
C ASN A 91 10.30 26.58 -20.29
N ILE A 92 10.33 26.31 -21.60
CA ILE A 92 10.66 27.32 -22.62
C ILE A 92 9.46 28.28 -22.72
N ARG A 93 9.56 29.45 -22.08
CA ARG A 93 8.68 30.60 -22.37
C ARG A 93 9.35 31.50 -23.39
N HIS A 94 8.97 31.35 -24.66
CA HIS A 94 9.14 32.40 -25.65
C HIS A 94 8.28 33.60 -25.24
N SER A 95 8.89 34.62 -24.63
CA SER A 95 8.27 35.94 -24.48
C SER A 95 8.91 36.90 -25.47
N LYS A 96 8.36 36.94 -26.69
CA LYS A 96 8.68 37.95 -27.69
C LYS A 96 7.90 39.22 -27.32
N LYS A 97 8.53 40.15 -26.60
CA LYS A 97 7.97 41.50 -26.40
C LYS A 97 8.76 42.48 -27.27
N GLY A 98 8.07 42.95 -28.30
CA GLY A 98 8.56 43.87 -29.31
C GLY A 98 9.02 45.20 -28.72
N ASN A 99 10.05 45.71 -29.37
CA ASN A 99 10.73 46.98 -29.15
C ASN A 99 9.97 48.07 -29.92
N ASN A 100 9.38 49.05 -29.23
CA ASN A 100 8.88 50.26 -29.90
C ASN A 100 9.61 51.48 -29.34
N ARG A 101 10.59 51.91 -30.14
CA ARG A 101 11.27 53.19 -30.12
C ARG A 101 10.42 54.16 -30.93
N THR A 102 10.01 55.26 -30.32
CA THR A 102 9.79 56.55 -31.00
C THR A 102 9.94 57.67 -30.01
#